data_AF-A0A0J1FJH6-F1
#
_entry.id   AF-A0A0J1FJH6-F1
#
_cell.length_a   1.000
_cell.length_b   1.000
_cell.length_c   1.000
_cell.angle_alpha   90.00
_cell.angle_beta   90.00
_cell.angle_gamma   90.00
#
_symmetry.space_group_name_H-M   'P 1'
#
loop_
_entity.id
_entity.type
_entity.pdbx_description
1 polymer ?
#
loop_
_entity_poly.entity_id
_entity_poly.type
_entity_poly.pdbx_seq_one_letter_code
_entity_poly.pdbx_strand_id
1 'polypeptide(L)'
;MDDGAESLEEGLAIARQLHEAVVTIISKEARISEIQLAGLKRALNSIRFEHDKEGTKTLLSTGDVAKKLGVSNQAVINWIENGKMKAFRSPGGHYRIPAGQFRTTEEEDSIIEAIFERLWAKRQGMPAISQDDLGDL
;
A
#
# COMPACT_ATOMS: atom_id res chain seq x y z
N MET A 1 22.07 1.76 24.25
CA MET A 1 21.21 2.80 23.67
C MET A 1 21.63 2.91 22.22
N ASP A 2 20.70 2.68 21.29
CA ASP A 2 20.67 3.15 19.90
C ASP A 2 21.63 2.66 18.78
N ASP A 3 22.69 1.87 19.02
CA ASP A 3 23.61 1.40 17.95
C ASP A 3 22.92 0.63 16.78
N GLY A 4 21.80 -0.04 17.07
CA GLY A 4 21.06 -0.83 16.09
C GLY A 4 20.26 0.01 15.08
N ALA A 5 19.83 1.23 15.46
CA ALA A 5 19.08 2.11 14.57
C ALA A 5 20.02 2.89 13.64
N GLU A 6 21.19 3.29 14.16
CA GLU A 6 22.21 4.03 13.41
C GLU A 6 22.82 3.17 12.28
N SER A 7 23.09 1.89 12.54
CA SER A 7 23.59 0.94 11.54
C SER A 7 22.58 0.61 10.42
N LEU A 8 21.28 0.62 10.73
CA LEU A 8 20.21 0.43 9.73
C LEU A 8 20.04 1.68 8.85
N GLU A 9 20.06 2.88 9.45
CA GLU A 9 20.02 4.17 8.74
C GLU A 9 21.22 4.33 7.79
N GLU A 10 22.43 3.96 8.24
CA GLU A 10 23.63 3.94 7.40
C GLU A 10 23.50 2.96 6.23
N GLY A 11 23.00 1.75 6.48
CA GLY A 11 22.75 0.75 5.43
C GLY A 11 21.72 1.23 4.40
N LEU A 12 20.66 1.90 4.84
CA LEU A 12 19.63 2.51 3.99
C LEU A 12 20.19 3.68 3.16
N ALA A 13 21.07 4.49 3.73
CA ALA A 13 21.73 5.60 3.04
C ALA A 13 22.62 5.09 1.89
N ILE A 14 23.41 4.04 2.15
CA ILE A 14 24.27 3.40 1.14
C ILE A 14 23.41 2.81 0.01
N ALA A 15 22.35 2.07 0.35
CA ALA A 15 21.44 1.50 -0.65
C ALA A 15 20.75 2.58 -1.51
N ARG A 16 20.40 3.73 -0.91
CA ARG A 16 19.83 4.89 -1.63
C ARG A 16 20.85 5.52 -2.59
N GLN A 17 22.10 5.66 -2.16
CA GLN A 17 23.18 6.20 -2.99
C GLN A 17 23.48 5.28 -4.19
N LEU A 18 23.50 3.96 -3.97
CA LEU A 18 23.70 2.98 -5.04
C LEU A 18 22.55 3.01 -6.05
N HIS A 19 21.31 3.13 -5.58
CA HIS A 19 20.12 3.24 -6.43
C HIS A 19 20.19 4.48 -7.35
N GLU A 20 20.49 5.66 -6.79
CA GLU A 20 20.62 6.88 -7.60
C GLU A 20 21.74 6.75 -8.63
N ALA A 21 22.90 6.19 -8.24
CA ALA A 21 24.02 5.98 -9.14
C ALA A 21 23.64 5.05 -10.32
N VAL A 22 22.98 3.92 -10.05
CA VAL A 22 22.54 2.97 -11.08
C VAL A 22 21.52 3.59 -12.02
N VAL A 23 20.53 4.32 -11.49
CA VAL A 23 19.53 5.03 -12.31
C VAL A 23 20.21 6.05 -13.22
N THR A 24 21.16 6.83 -12.72
CA THR A 24 21.90 7.80 -13.53
C THR A 24 22.75 7.15 -14.62
N ILE A 25 23.46 6.05 -14.31
CA ILE A 25 24.30 5.33 -15.26
C ILE A 25 23.46 4.74 -16.41
N ILE A 26 22.41 4.00 -16.06
CA ILE A 26 21.52 3.37 -17.05
C ILE A 26 20.83 4.43 -17.91
N SER A 27 20.44 5.57 -17.32
CA SER A 27 19.77 6.65 -18.06
C SER A 27 20.68 7.34 -19.07
N LYS A 28 21.97 7.51 -18.74
CA LYS A 28 22.97 8.04 -19.67
C LYS A 28 23.25 7.07 -20.82
N GLU A 29 23.41 5.78 -20.50
CA GLU A 29 23.69 4.75 -21.51
C GLU A 29 22.52 4.54 -22.47
N ALA A 30 21.28 4.55 -21.95
CA ALA A 30 20.07 4.40 -22.74
C ALA A 30 19.61 5.68 -23.48
N ARG A 31 20.42 6.76 -23.45
CA ARG A 31 20.11 8.08 -24.07
C ARG A 31 18.71 8.62 -23.70
N ILE A 32 18.29 8.38 -22.46
CA ILE A 32 17.00 8.80 -21.94
C ILE A 32 17.02 10.31 -21.71
N SER A 33 16.03 11.03 -22.22
CA SER A 33 15.93 12.48 -21.99
C SER A 33 15.61 12.79 -20.52
N GLU A 34 15.95 13.97 -20.02
CA GLU A 34 15.64 14.37 -18.63
C GLU A 34 14.15 14.24 -18.28
N ILE A 35 13.28 14.48 -19.26
CA ILE A 35 11.82 14.32 -19.12
C ILE A 35 11.45 12.86 -18.92
N GLN A 36 12.03 11.95 -19.72
CA GLN A 36 11.81 10.52 -19.59
C GLN A 36 12.40 9.98 -18.29
N LEU A 37 13.54 10.50 -17.84
CA LEU A 37 14.13 10.18 -16.54
C LEU A 37 13.22 10.60 -15.38
N ALA A 38 12.64 11.81 -15.44
CA ALA A 38 11.67 12.26 -14.46
C ALA A 38 10.38 11.43 -14.47
N GLY A 39 9.95 10.96 -15.64
CA GLY A 39 8.84 10.00 -15.78
C GLY A 39 9.18 8.64 -15.15
N LEU A 40 10.36 8.10 -15.44
CA LEU A 40 10.84 6.83 -14.93
C LEU A 40 11.03 6.89 -13.41
N LYS A 41 11.65 7.95 -12.86
CA LYS A 41 11.78 8.13 -11.41
C LYS A 41 10.41 8.16 -10.71
N ARG A 42 9.40 8.78 -11.31
CA ARG A 42 8.01 8.77 -10.79
C ARG A 42 7.40 7.37 -10.83
N ALA A 43 7.58 6.64 -11.94
CA ALA A 43 7.10 5.28 -12.09
C ALA A 43 7.81 4.31 -11.12
N LEU A 44 9.13 4.39 -11.02
CA LEU A 44 9.93 3.56 -10.11
C LEU A 44 9.55 3.82 -8.65
N ASN A 45 9.34 5.07 -8.27
CA ASN A 45 8.84 5.41 -6.94
C ASN A 45 7.44 4.84 -6.70
N SER A 46 6.56 4.82 -7.72
CA SER A 46 5.25 4.19 -7.58
C SER A 46 5.31 2.66 -7.43
N ILE A 47 6.32 2.02 -8.00
CA ILE A 47 6.60 0.57 -7.92
C ILE A 47 7.28 0.22 -6.59
N ARG A 48 8.17 1.09 -6.08
CA ARG A 48 8.94 0.86 -4.83
C ARG A 48 8.05 0.76 -3.59
N PHE A 49 6.80 1.20 -3.66
CA PHE A 49 5.81 1.04 -2.59
C PHE A 49 5.19 -0.36 -2.48
N GLU A 50 5.58 -1.31 -3.35
CA GLU A 50 5.12 -2.70 -3.30
C GLU A 50 6.15 -3.67 -2.69
N HIS A 51 7.36 -3.22 -2.40
CA HIS A 51 8.44 -4.12 -1.97
C HIS A 51 9.26 -3.53 -0.82
N ASP A 52 8.67 -3.59 0.36
CA ASP A 52 9.47 -3.67 1.58
C ASP A 52 9.79 -5.15 1.80
N LYS A 53 11.08 -5.44 1.67
CA LYS A 53 11.69 -6.73 1.98
C LYS A 53 11.40 -7.05 3.45
N GLU A 54 11.02 -8.30 3.72
CA GLU A 54 10.51 -8.86 5.00
C GLU A 54 8.97 -8.85 5.22
N GLY A 55 8.19 -9.09 4.17
CA GLY A 55 6.78 -9.52 4.31
C GLY A 55 5.77 -8.41 4.62
N THR A 56 6.21 -7.31 5.25
CA THR A 56 5.30 -6.27 5.71
C THR A 56 5.06 -5.20 4.64
N LYS A 57 3.88 -5.19 4.00
CA LYS A 57 3.42 -4.03 3.19
C LYS A 57 3.39 -2.78 4.08
N THR A 58 4.27 -1.80 3.89
CA THR A 58 4.23 -0.55 4.69
C THR A 58 3.10 0.39 4.29
N LEU A 59 2.61 0.27 3.04
CA LEU A 59 1.51 1.06 2.51
C LEU A 59 0.44 0.16 1.88
N LEU A 60 -0.81 0.47 2.21
CA LEU A 60 -1.98 -0.22 1.73
C LEU A 60 -2.76 0.68 0.78
N SER A 61 -3.31 0.09 -0.28
CA SER A 61 -4.35 0.73 -1.09
C SER A 61 -5.68 0.73 -0.34
N THR A 62 -6.66 1.47 -0.85
CA THR A 62 -8.04 1.41 -0.33
C THR A 62 -8.63 -0.01 -0.44
N GLY A 63 -8.28 -0.74 -1.50
CA GLY A 63 -8.68 -2.13 -1.70
C GLY A 63 -8.04 -3.08 -0.68
N ASP A 64 -6.76 -2.91 -0.37
CA ASP A 64 -6.10 -3.71 0.66
C ASP A 64 -6.77 -3.50 2.03
N VAL A 65 -7.05 -2.25 2.40
CA VAL A 65 -7.72 -1.92 3.68
C VAL A 65 -9.17 -2.41 3.71
N ALA A 66 -9.89 -2.28 2.60
CA ALA A 66 -11.27 -2.77 2.48
C ALA A 66 -11.34 -4.28 2.71
N LYS A 67 -10.43 -5.05 2.10
CA LYS A 67 -10.31 -6.50 2.33
C LYS A 67 -9.94 -6.81 3.78
N LYS A 68 -8.90 -6.16 4.29
CA LYS A 68 -8.40 -6.34 5.66
C LYS A 68 -9.47 -6.11 6.73
N LEU A 69 -10.33 -5.12 6.53
CA LEU A 69 -11.38 -4.75 7.49
C LEU A 69 -12.76 -5.33 7.13
N GLY A 70 -12.91 -6.04 6.01
CA GLY A 70 -14.19 -6.58 5.56
C GLY A 70 -15.24 -5.51 5.21
N VAL A 71 -14.82 -4.34 4.72
CA VAL A 71 -15.71 -3.22 4.35
C VAL A 71 -15.64 -2.89 2.86
N SER A 72 -16.51 -2.00 2.38
CA SER A 72 -16.43 -1.53 0.99
C SER A 72 -15.28 -0.54 0.78
N ASN A 73 -14.74 -0.47 -0.45
CA ASN A 73 -13.77 0.56 -0.84
C ASN A 73 -14.30 1.97 -0.57
N GLN A 74 -15.60 2.19 -0.77
CA GLN A 74 -16.23 3.49 -0.54
C GLN A 74 -16.26 3.86 0.94
N ALA A 75 -16.45 2.90 1.84
CA ALA A 75 -16.36 3.15 3.28
C ALA A 75 -14.97 3.65 3.68
N VAL A 76 -13.91 3.01 3.15
CA VAL A 76 -12.52 3.44 3.37
C VAL A 76 -12.27 4.85 2.85
N ILE A 77 -12.74 5.17 1.63
CA ILE A 77 -12.64 6.52 1.05
C ILE A 77 -13.34 7.54 1.95
N ASN A 78 -14.58 7.26 2.37
CA ASN A 78 -15.35 8.15 3.24
C ASN A 78 -14.64 8.38 4.58
N TRP A 79 -13.98 7.37 5.15
CA TRP A 79 -13.21 7.54 6.38
C TRP A 79 -11.98 8.44 6.19
N ILE A 80 -11.29 8.31 5.05
CA ILE A 80 -10.16 9.18 4.72
C ILE A 80 -10.64 10.63 4.54
N GLU A 81 -11.71 10.85 3.76
CA GLU A 81 -12.24 12.18 3.47
C GLU A 81 -12.79 12.88 4.72
N ASN A 82 -13.34 12.12 5.66
CA ASN A 82 -13.79 12.63 6.96
C ASN A 82 -12.68 12.70 8.02
N GLY A 83 -11.41 12.46 7.66
CA GLY A 83 -10.27 12.55 8.57
C GLY A 83 -10.21 11.45 9.64
N LYS A 84 -11.02 10.40 9.53
CA LYS A 84 -11.04 9.24 10.44
C LYS A 84 -9.89 8.26 10.20
N MET A 85 -9.24 8.36 9.04
CA MET A 85 -8.12 7.51 8.65
C MET A 85 -7.03 8.34 7.96
N LYS A 86 -5.76 8.17 8.37
CA LYS A 86 -4.66 8.89 7.72
C LYS A 86 -4.32 8.22 6.41
N ALA A 87 -4.25 9.01 5.35
CA ALA A 87 -3.79 8.57 4.04
C ALA A 87 -3.13 9.76 3.33
N PHE A 88 -2.31 9.46 2.33
CA PHE A 88 -1.80 10.45 1.38
C PHE A 88 -2.16 10.04 -0.04
N ARG A 89 -2.19 11.01 -0.96
CA ARG A 89 -2.41 10.74 -2.38
C ARG A 89 -1.08 10.57 -3.08
N SER A 90 -0.96 9.50 -3.87
CA SER A 90 0.15 9.34 -4.82
C SER A 90 0.01 10.37 -5.95
N PRO A 91 1.07 10.63 -6.75
CA PRO A 91 0.97 11.51 -7.91
C PRO A 91 -0.12 11.12 -8.92
N GLY A 92 -0.51 9.84 -8.97
CA GLY A 92 -1.62 9.35 -9.78
C GLY A 92 -3.01 9.55 -9.16
N GLY A 93 -3.11 10.19 -8.00
CA GLY A 93 -4.37 10.52 -7.33
C GLY A 93 -4.93 9.42 -6.42
N HIS A 94 -4.32 8.23 -6.39
CA HIS A 94 -4.75 7.12 -5.55
C HIS A 94 -4.32 7.30 -4.09
N TYR A 95 -5.18 6.89 -3.16
CA TYR A 95 -4.83 6.88 -1.74
C TYR A 95 -3.82 5.79 -1.39
N ARG A 96 -2.93 6.10 -0.45
CA ARG A 96 -1.98 5.20 0.20
C ARG A 96 -2.09 5.38 1.71
N ILE A 97 -2.28 4.26 2.40
CA ILE A 97 -2.64 4.20 3.82
C ILE A 97 -1.50 3.49 4.56
N PRO A 98 -0.81 4.15 5.51
CA PRO A 98 0.22 3.49 6.31
C PRO A 98 -0.31 2.26 7.05
N ALA A 99 0.34 1.11 6.86
CA ALA A 99 -0.05 -0.16 7.47
C ALA A 99 0.09 -0.17 9.00
N GLY A 100 1.03 0.62 9.55
CA GLY A 100 1.22 0.79 10.99
C GLY A 100 0.03 1.43 11.74
N GLN A 101 -1.02 1.84 11.02
CA GLN A 101 -2.29 2.25 11.64
C GLN A 101 -3.12 1.06 12.14
N PHE A 102 -2.83 -0.15 11.66
CA PHE A 102 -3.53 -1.37 12.02
C PHE A 102 -2.73 -2.16 13.06
N ARG A 103 -3.44 -2.81 13.98
CA ARG A 103 -2.86 -3.60 15.07
C ARG A 103 -2.79 -5.10 14.78
N THR A 104 -3.31 -5.52 13.65
CA THR A 104 -3.42 -6.92 13.21
C THR A 104 -2.11 -7.40 12.58
N THR A 105 -1.77 -8.66 12.86
CA THR A 105 -0.67 -9.43 12.27
C THR A 105 -1.01 -9.96 10.87
N GLU A 106 0.00 -10.40 10.12
CA GLU A 106 -0.20 -11.02 8.79
C GLU A 106 -0.95 -12.35 8.88
N GLU A 107 -0.75 -13.10 9.97
CA GLU A 107 -1.48 -14.34 10.24
C GLU A 107 -2.98 -14.06 10.47
N GLU A 108 -3.30 -13.01 11.24
CA GLU A 108 -4.69 -12.58 11.45
C GLU A 108 -5.35 -12.13 10.15
N ASP A 109 -4.63 -11.38 9.31
CA ASP A 109 -5.12 -10.98 7.99
C ASP A 109 -5.44 -12.19 7.11
N SER A 110 -4.55 -13.17 7.10
CA SER A 110 -4.70 -14.40 6.33
C SER A 110 -5.90 -15.22 6.80
N ILE A 111 -6.14 -15.28 8.11
CA ILE A 111 -7.32 -15.92 8.70
C ILE A 111 -8.60 -15.19 8.28
N ILE A 112 -8.61 -13.86 8.33
CA ILE A 112 -9.77 -13.05 7.91
C ILE A 112 -10.06 -13.28 6.42
N GLU A 113 -9.04 -13.27 5.57
CA GLU A 113 -9.20 -13.53 4.13
C GLU A 113 -9.77 -14.94 3.87
N ALA A 114 -9.24 -15.97 4.55
CA ALA A 114 -9.76 -17.33 4.43
C ALA A 114 -11.21 -17.47 4.91
N ILE A 115 -11.57 -16.79 6.01
CA ILE A 115 -12.95 -16.74 6.50
C ILE A 115 -13.85 -16.04 5.46
N PHE A 116 -13.40 -14.92 4.92
CA PHE A 116 -14.14 -14.14 3.94
C PHE A 116 -14.42 -14.96 2.67
N GLU A 117 -13.40 -15.61 2.11
CA GLU A 117 -13.56 -16.50 0.96
C GLU A 117 -14.51 -17.66 1.24
N ARG A 118 -14.43 -18.25 2.44
CA ARG A 118 -15.37 -19.29 2.87
C ARG A 118 -16.80 -18.77 2.96
N LEU A 119 -17.01 -17.57 3.47
CA LEU A 119 -18.32 -16.93 3.58
C LEU A 119 -18.86 -16.56 2.19
N TRP A 120 -18.02 -16.04 1.31
CA TRP A 120 -18.38 -15.69 -0.06
C TRP A 120 -18.71 -16.92 -0.92
N ALA A 121 -17.94 -17.99 -0.80
CA ALA A 121 -18.22 -19.26 -1.48
C ALA A 121 -19.58 -19.84 -1.08
N LYS A 122 -19.98 -19.66 0.19
CA LYS A 122 -21.31 -20.06 0.70
C LYS A 122 -22.43 -19.13 0.26
N ARG A 123 -22.13 -17.93 -0.24
CA ARG A 123 -23.10 -16.93 -0.67
C ARG A 123 -23.65 -17.17 -2.08
N GLN A 124 -23.18 -18.22 -2.78
CA GLN A 124 -23.73 -18.67 -4.06
C GLN A 124 -25.27 -18.80 -3.97
N GLY A 125 -26.00 -17.91 -4.66
CA GLY A 125 -27.47 -17.90 -4.70
C GLY A 125 -28.17 -16.96 -3.72
N MET A 126 -27.45 -16.18 -2.90
CA MET A 126 -28.08 -15.15 -2.06
C MET A 126 -28.28 -13.83 -2.83
N PRO A 127 -29.37 -13.09 -2.55
CA PRO A 127 -29.58 -11.77 -3.14
C PRO A 127 -28.43 -10.81 -2.77
N ALA A 128 -28.15 -9.86 -3.66
CA ALA A 128 -27.25 -8.75 -3.35
C ALA A 128 -27.75 -8.06 -2.07
N ILE A 129 -26.84 -7.74 -1.15
CA ILE A 129 -27.22 -6.92 0.01
C ILE A 129 -27.50 -5.55 -0.57
N SER A 130 -28.71 -5.03 -0.36
CA SER A 130 -29.07 -3.72 -0.88
C SER A 130 -28.26 -2.66 -0.14
N GLN A 131 -27.95 -1.56 -0.83
CA GLN A 131 -27.24 -0.43 -0.22
C GLN A 131 -28.05 0.20 0.93
N ASP A 132 -29.37 0.01 0.93
CA ASP A 132 -30.30 0.51 1.95
C ASP A 132 -30.22 -0.30 3.26
N ASP A 133 -29.85 -1.59 3.22
CA ASP A 133 -29.74 -2.44 4.41
C ASP A 133 -28.47 -2.17 5.26
N LEU A 134 -27.53 -1.37 4.74
CA LEU A 134 -26.30 -0.97 5.45
C LEU A 134 -26.44 0.35 6.24
N GLY A 135 -27.59 1.04 6.11
CA GLY A 135 -27.78 2.39 6.66
C GLY A 135 -28.09 2.47 8.16
N ASP A 136 -28.43 1.36 8.80
CA ASP A 136 -28.97 1.32 10.18
C ASP A 136 -28.05 0.65 11.22
N LEU A 137 -26.73 0.62 11.00
CA LEU A 137 -25.72 0.10 11.97
C LEU A 137 -24.91 1.20 12.66
#